data_AF-A0A3D1FXM0-F1
#
_entry.id   AF-A0A3D1FXM0-F1
#
_cell.length_a   1.000
_cell.length_b   1.000
_cell.length_c   1.000
_cell.angle_alpha   90.00
_cell.angle_beta   90.00
_cell.angle_gamma   90.00
#
_symmetry.space_group_name_H-M   'P 1'
#
loop_
_entity.id
_entity.type
_entity.pdbx_description
1 polymer ?
#
loop_
_entity_poly.entity_id
_entity_poly.type
_entity_poly.pdbx_seq_one_letter_code
_entity_poly.pdbx_strand_id
1 'polypeptide(L)'
;MWTVLFIAFPAFSGILLSIGVLRMKRPFFTLALHSVALLDVLISEQDDDEKFEAVNAQTSKTVKSLLLNLTLLSALIALTFYTYYYLPGHFWADVLPEQQKLFAFGIGTLLPFLYPKKKQSAYSPMAQLFHRLILNHYHLGKALLKRQIKGIEHPVQADQTTAVLITGLARAGTTALTRALTDRGPFASLDYSNMPVLLAPRLWSKFYKPKKKEDKERA
;
A
#
# COMPACT_ATOMS: atom_id res chain seq x y z
N MET A 1 -20.10 39.82 -13.49
CA MET A 1 -18.67 39.46 -13.33
C MET A 1 -18.28 39.14 -11.88
N TRP A 2 -18.82 39.85 -10.87
CA TRP A 2 -18.50 39.64 -9.45
C TRP A 2 -19.02 38.33 -8.83
N THR A 3 -20.14 37.80 -9.31
CA THR A 3 -20.72 36.53 -8.81
C THR A 3 -19.85 35.30 -9.05
N VAL A 4 -19.11 35.28 -10.17
CA VAL A 4 -18.16 34.19 -10.50
C VAL A 4 -16.95 34.22 -9.56
N LEU A 5 -16.48 35.42 -9.19
CA LEU A 5 -15.38 35.61 -8.24
C LEU A 5 -15.75 35.05 -6.85
N PHE A 6 -17.01 35.21 -6.44
CA PHE A 6 -17.49 34.74 -5.13
C PHE A 6 -17.58 33.21 -5.04
N ILE A 7 -17.96 32.53 -6.13
CA ILE A 7 -18.01 31.05 -6.20
C ILE A 7 -16.59 30.45 -6.27
N ALA A 8 -15.62 31.20 -6.80
CA ALA A 8 -14.25 30.74 -6.95
C ALA A 8 -13.53 30.48 -5.62
N PHE A 9 -13.86 31.21 -4.54
CA PHE A 9 -13.16 31.06 -3.25
C PHE A 9 -13.48 29.74 -2.52
N PRO A 10 -14.76 29.33 -2.32
CA PRO A 10 -15.05 28.01 -1.75
C PRO A 10 -14.53 26.86 -2.62
N ALA A 11 -14.63 27.00 -3.95
CA ALA A 11 -14.07 26.01 -4.89
C ALA A 11 -12.53 25.91 -4.77
N PHE A 12 -11.83 27.04 -4.62
CA PHE A 12 -10.39 27.06 -4.41
C PHE A 12 -9.98 26.38 -3.10
N SER A 13 -10.71 26.62 -2.01
CA SER A 13 -10.49 25.93 -0.74
C SER A 13 -10.64 24.41 -0.88
N GLY A 14 -11.65 23.96 -1.64
CA GLY A 14 -11.84 22.53 -1.96
C GLY A 14 -10.69 21.95 -2.77
N ILE A 15 -10.21 22.68 -3.79
CA ILE A 15 -9.05 22.27 -4.59
C ILE A 15 -7.80 22.15 -3.71
N LEU A 16 -7.58 23.11 -2.81
CA LEU A 16 -6.45 23.15 -1.89
C LEU A 16 -6.44 21.93 -0.97
N LEU A 17 -7.59 21.58 -0.39
CA LEU A 17 -7.75 20.38 0.44
C LEU A 17 -7.38 19.12 -0.34
N SER A 18 -7.93 18.93 -1.53
CA SER A 18 -7.71 17.72 -2.33
C SER A 18 -6.27 17.59 -2.81
N ILE A 19 -5.63 18.68 -3.23
CA ILE A 19 -4.20 18.68 -3.59
C ILE A 19 -3.34 18.36 -2.36
N GLY A 20 -3.69 18.91 -1.19
CA GLY A 20 -3.05 18.62 0.08
C GLY A 20 -3.12 17.13 0.43
N VAL A 21 -4.30 16.53 0.37
CA VAL A 21 -4.50 15.08 0.60
C VAL A 21 -3.67 14.24 -0.38
N LEU A 22 -3.63 14.62 -1.66
CA LEU A 22 -2.80 13.92 -2.65
C LEU A 22 -1.29 14.02 -2.36
N ARG A 23 -0.83 15.14 -1.79
CA ARG A 23 0.56 15.32 -1.33
C ARG A 23 0.88 14.49 -0.08
N MET A 24 -0.11 14.27 0.80
CA MET A 24 0.02 13.43 2.00
C MET A 24 0.22 11.94 1.72
N LYS A 25 0.08 11.49 0.48
CA LYS A 25 0.34 10.10 0.09
C LYS A 25 1.73 9.61 0.53
N ARG A 26 2.78 10.41 0.36
CA ARG A 26 4.15 10.01 0.73
C ARG A 26 4.32 9.77 2.23
N PRO A 27 4.01 10.74 3.12
CA PRO A 27 4.13 10.51 4.55
C PRO A 27 3.20 9.39 5.04
N PHE A 28 2.02 9.22 4.43
CA PHE A 28 1.13 8.10 4.74
C PHE A 28 1.78 6.74 4.40
N PHE A 29 2.42 6.62 3.24
CA PHE A 29 3.10 5.38 2.83
C PHE A 29 4.26 5.05 3.78
N THR A 30 5.01 6.06 4.20
CA THR A 30 6.09 5.88 5.18
C THR A 30 5.56 5.38 6.52
N LEU A 31 4.46 5.95 7.02
CA LEU A 31 3.81 5.49 8.25
C LEU A 31 3.36 4.04 8.15
N ALA A 32 2.70 3.66 7.04
CA ALA A 32 2.27 2.30 6.81
C ALA A 32 3.46 1.31 6.81
N LEU A 33 4.56 1.67 6.14
CA LEU A 33 5.78 0.86 6.12
C LEU A 33 6.40 0.71 7.51
N HIS A 34 6.50 1.80 8.29
CA HIS A 34 7.03 1.74 9.64
C HIS A 34 6.16 0.91 10.59
N SER A 35 4.83 0.98 10.43
CA SER A 35 3.89 0.19 11.23
C SER A 35 4.02 -1.31 10.99
N VAL A 36 4.16 -1.74 9.73
CA VAL A 36 4.38 -3.17 9.43
C VAL A 36 5.79 -3.61 9.79
N ALA A 37 6.79 -2.74 9.63
CA ALA A 37 8.14 -3.03 10.11
C ALA A 37 8.21 -3.21 11.63
N LEU A 38 7.41 -2.45 12.40
CA LEU A 38 7.28 -2.67 13.84
C LEU A 38 6.67 -4.04 14.13
N LEU A 39 5.62 -4.42 13.42
CA LEU A 39 5.03 -5.76 13.54
C LEU A 39 6.05 -6.86 13.22
N ASP A 40 6.86 -6.69 12.16
CA ASP A 40 7.92 -7.63 11.76
C ASP A 40 8.98 -7.83 12.86
N VAL A 41 9.40 -6.73 13.50
CA VAL A 41 10.31 -6.78 14.65
C VAL A 41 9.65 -7.46 15.86
N LEU A 42 8.38 -7.15 16.16
CA LEU A 42 7.66 -7.73 17.30
C LEU A 42 7.51 -9.26 17.20
N ILE A 43 7.30 -9.79 15.99
CA ILE A 43 7.18 -11.23 15.75
C ILE A 43 8.53 -11.91 15.49
N SER A 44 9.63 -11.17 15.52
CA SER A 44 10.96 -11.74 15.39
C SER A 44 11.33 -12.62 16.59
N GLU A 45 12.15 -13.63 16.32
CA GLU A 45 12.68 -14.60 17.29
C GLU A 45 14.11 -14.21 17.70
N GLN A 46 14.34 -12.91 17.95
CA GLN A 46 15.62 -12.38 18.45
C GLN A 46 15.72 -12.56 19.97
N ASP A 47 16.94 -12.39 20.51
CA ASP A 47 17.18 -12.33 21.95
C ASP A 47 16.40 -11.18 22.60
N ASP A 48 16.01 -11.32 23.87
CA ASP A 48 15.12 -10.38 24.54
C ASP A 48 15.70 -8.96 24.61
N ASP A 49 17.01 -8.83 24.85
CA ASP A 49 17.68 -7.53 24.94
C ASP A 49 17.77 -6.86 23.56
N GLU A 50 18.19 -7.61 22.53
CA GLU A 50 18.26 -7.13 21.15
C GLU A 50 16.87 -6.73 20.63
N LYS A 51 15.85 -7.53 20.95
CA LYS A 51 14.47 -7.28 20.56
C LYS A 51 13.92 -6.03 21.22
N PHE A 52 14.21 -5.80 22.50
CA PHE A 52 13.76 -4.60 23.19
C PHE A 52 14.32 -3.33 22.54
N GLU A 53 15.62 -3.32 22.23
CA GLU A 53 16.26 -2.21 21.53
C GLU A 53 15.66 -1.99 20.13
N ALA A 54 15.49 -3.06 19.35
CA ALA A 54 14.91 -3.00 18.01
C ALA A 54 13.46 -2.50 18.03
N VAL A 55 12.65 -2.96 18.98
CA VAL A 55 11.26 -2.51 19.16
C VAL A 55 11.21 -1.04 19.51
N ASN A 56 12.05 -0.57 20.44
CA ASN A 56 12.08 0.84 20.83
C ASN A 56 12.50 1.74 19.66
N ALA A 57 13.58 1.35 18.95
CA ALA A 57 14.06 2.06 17.77
C ALA A 57 12.97 2.17 16.69
N GLN A 58 12.26 1.07 16.41
CA GLN A 58 11.21 1.04 15.39
C GLN A 58 9.92 1.76 15.86
N THR A 59 9.63 1.73 17.15
CA THR A 59 8.53 2.49 17.76
C THR A 59 8.76 3.98 17.57
N SER A 60 9.96 4.49 17.85
CA SER A 60 10.28 5.92 17.68
C SER A 60 10.09 6.39 16.22
N LYS A 61 10.51 5.57 15.24
CA LYS A 61 10.31 5.85 13.80
C LYS A 61 8.83 5.90 13.43
N THR A 62 8.05 4.96 13.98
CA THR A 62 6.60 4.89 13.75
C THR A 62 5.90 6.09 14.35
N VAL A 63 6.19 6.43 15.62
CA VAL A 63 5.65 7.59 16.32
C VAL A 63 6.02 8.89 15.61
N LYS A 64 7.28 9.07 15.21
CA LYS A 64 7.71 10.25 14.43
C LYS A 64 6.94 10.39 13.13
N SER A 65 6.76 9.29 12.40
CA SER A 65 5.98 9.32 11.14
C SER A 65 4.49 9.56 11.39
N LEU A 66 3.94 9.07 12.49
CA LEU A 66 2.55 9.33 12.89
C LEU A 66 2.36 10.81 13.22
N LEU A 67 3.21 11.37 14.08
CA LEU A 67 3.19 12.78 14.43
C LEU A 67 3.30 13.66 13.20
N LEU A 68 4.22 13.36 12.27
CA LEU A 68 4.33 14.08 11.01
C LEU A 68 3.05 14.03 10.17
N ASN A 69 2.39 12.86 10.10
CA ASN A 69 1.12 12.77 9.37
C ASN A 69 0.02 13.58 10.04
N LEU A 70 -0.07 13.52 11.38
CA LEU A 70 -1.07 14.25 12.14
C LEU A 70 -0.86 15.76 12.05
N THR A 71 0.38 16.25 12.15
CA THR A 71 0.68 17.68 12.01
C THR A 71 0.42 18.20 10.60
N LEU A 72 0.75 17.42 9.56
CA LEU A 72 0.43 17.79 8.19
C LEU A 72 -1.08 17.79 7.94
N LEU A 73 -1.81 16.82 8.49
CA LEU A 73 -3.26 16.74 8.37
C LEU A 73 -3.93 17.91 9.09
N SER A 74 -3.54 18.20 10.33
CA SER A 74 -4.10 19.30 11.10
C SER A 74 -3.79 20.65 10.47
N ALA A 75 -2.56 20.85 9.97
CA ALA A 75 -2.20 22.06 9.22
C ALA A 75 -3.01 22.21 7.92
N LEU A 76 -3.25 21.11 7.20
CA LEU A 76 -4.07 21.12 5.99
C LEU A 76 -5.53 21.49 6.30
N ILE A 77 -6.11 20.90 7.35
CA ILE A 77 -7.47 21.19 7.79
C ILE A 77 -7.57 22.64 8.25
N ALA A 78 -6.63 23.12 9.07
CA ALA A 78 -6.60 24.50 9.55
C ALA A 78 -6.47 25.50 8.39
N LEU A 79 -5.61 25.22 7.41
CA LEU A 79 -5.46 26.04 6.21
C LEU A 79 -6.73 26.05 5.36
N THR A 80 -7.37 24.89 5.18
CA THR A 80 -8.64 24.78 4.44
C THR A 80 -9.73 25.57 5.16
N PHE A 81 -9.85 25.43 6.47
CA PHE A 81 -10.80 26.17 7.30
C PHE A 81 -10.56 27.69 7.20
N TYR A 82 -9.29 28.12 7.31
CA TYR A 82 -8.92 29.52 7.18
C TYR A 82 -9.31 30.08 5.81
N THR A 83 -8.99 29.36 4.74
CA THR A 83 -9.32 29.78 3.36
C THR A 83 -10.81 29.76 3.06
N TYR A 84 -11.59 28.89 3.72
CA TYR A 84 -13.03 28.82 3.55
C TYR A 84 -13.78 29.94 4.28
N TYR A 85 -13.42 30.24 5.54
CA TYR A 85 -14.15 31.20 6.38
C TYR A 85 -13.59 32.63 6.31
N TYR A 86 -12.28 32.83 6.40
CA TYR A 86 -11.70 34.17 6.59
C TYR A 86 -11.33 34.86 5.28
N LEU A 87 -10.90 34.09 4.28
CA LEU A 87 -10.44 34.63 3.01
C LEU A 87 -11.56 35.37 2.23
N PRO A 88 -12.81 34.89 2.14
CA PRO A 88 -13.90 35.63 1.49
C PRO A 88 -14.24 36.95 2.21
N GLY A 89 -14.16 36.99 3.54
CA GLY A 89 -14.43 38.18 4.34
C GLY A 89 -13.45 39.32 4.06
N HIS A 90 -12.17 39.01 3.84
CA HIS A 90 -11.16 40.01 3.47
C HIS A 90 -11.38 40.67 2.10
N PHE A 91 -12.09 39.99 1.18
CA PHE A 91 -12.40 40.49 -0.16
C PHE A 91 -13.84 41.01 -0.31
N TRP A 92 -14.57 41.21 0.79
CA TRP A 92 -15.98 41.62 0.79
C TRP A 92 -16.85 40.70 -0.09
N ALA A 93 -16.44 39.43 -0.17
CA ALA A 93 -16.97 38.41 -1.06
C ALA A 93 -17.97 37.47 -0.38
N ASP A 94 -18.34 37.77 0.86
CA ASP A 94 -19.08 36.87 1.74
C ASP A 94 -20.60 36.95 1.57
N VAL A 95 -21.04 37.07 0.32
CA VAL A 95 -22.46 37.32 -0.05
C VAL A 95 -23.23 36.05 -0.46
N LEU A 96 -22.54 34.91 -0.54
CA LEU A 96 -23.16 33.65 -0.97
C LEU A 96 -23.89 32.94 0.19
N PRO A 97 -25.07 32.35 -0.06
CA PRO A 97 -25.70 31.42 0.88
C PRO A 97 -24.79 30.23 1.20
N GLU A 98 -24.87 29.72 2.43
CA GLU A 98 -24.02 28.63 2.92
C GLU A 98 -24.14 27.35 2.06
N GLN A 99 -25.34 27.03 1.58
CA GLN A 99 -25.58 25.88 0.70
C GLN A 99 -24.78 25.96 -0.61
N GLN A 100 -24.67 27.15 -1.20
CA GLN A 100 -23.93 27.35 -2.45
C GLN A 100 -22.42 27.29 -2.22
N LYS A 101 -21.94 27.78 -1.06
CA LYS A 101 -20.53 27.67 -0.65
C LYS A 101 -20.11 26.20 -0.48
N LEU A 102 -20.93 25.41 0.21
CA LEU A 102 -20.69 23.97 0.41
C LEU A 102 -20.69 23.21 -0.93
N PHE A 103 -21.61 23.54 -1.82
CA PHE A 103 -21.66 22.91 -3.14
C PHE A 103 -20.42 23.25 -3.99
N ALA A 104 -20.02 24.52 -4.02
CA ALA A 104 -18.82 24.97 -4.71
C ALA A 104 -17.54 24.34 -4.13
N PHE A 105 -17.46 24.23 -2.79
CA PHE A 105 -16.37 23.50 -2.12
C PHE A 105 -16.35 22.02 -2.53
N GLY A 106 -17.49 21.34 -2.51
CA GLY A 106 -17.61 19.95 -2.94
C GLY A 106 -17.11 19.73 -4.37
N ILE A 107 -17.55 20.56 -5.32
CA ILE A 107 -17.04 20.53 -6.70
C ILE A 107 -15.52 20.76 -6.73
N GLY A 108 -15.03 21.77 -5.99
CA GLY A 108 -13.61 22.07 -5.86
C GLY A 108 -12.77 20.86 -5.42
N THR A 109 -13.26 20.10 -4.44
CA THR A 109 -12.56 18.90 -3.97
C THR A 109 -12.46 17.79 -5.02
N LEU A 110 -13.41 17.68 -5.94
CA LEU A 110 -13.41 16.63 -6.96
C LEU A 110 -12.45 16.93 -8.13
N LEU A 111 -12.24 18.21 -8.45
CA LEU A 111 -11.46 18.63 -9.63
C LEU A 111 -10.07 17.99 -9.72
N PRO A 112 -9.24 17.94 -8.66
CA PRO A 112 -7.90 17.34 -8.75
C PRO A 112 -7.89 15.83 -9.01
N PHE A 113 -9.00 15.12 -8.70
CA PHE A 113 -9.12 13.68 -8.93
C PHE A 113 -9.54 13.35 -10.37
N LEU A 114 -10.18 14.30 -11.08
CA LEU A 114 -10.58 14.14 -12.47
C LEU A 114 -9.41 14.32 -13.45
N TYR A 115 -8.24 14.77 -12.99
CA TYR A 115 -7.04 14.92 -13.82
C TYR A 115 -6.07 13.72 -13.61
N PRO A 116 -6.25 12.60 -14.34
CA PRO A 116 -5.44 11.41 -14.14
C PRO A 116 -3.97 11.67 -14.51
N LYS A 117 -3.06 11.34 -13.59
CA LYS A 117 -1.62 11.32 -13.90
C LYS A 117 -1.29 10.15 -14.81
N LYS A 118 -0.34 10.35 -15.73
CA LYS A 118 0.20 9.28 -16.60
C LYS A 118 0.64 8.07 -15.75
N LYS A 119 0.25 6.87 -16.16
CA LYS A 119 0.65 5.62 -15.50
C LYS A 119 2.15 5.40 -15.70
N GLN A 120 2.93 5.46 -14.63
CA GLN A 120 4.37 5.17 -14.65
C GLN A 120 4.70 3.69 -14.49
N SER A 121 3.74 2.87 -14.07
CA SER A 121 3.94 1.45 -13.79
C SER A 121 2.67 0.63 -14.04
N ALA A 122 2.85 -0.67 -14.30
CA ALA A 122 1.74 -1.62 -14.42
C ALA A 122 0.90 -1.74 -13.13
N TYR A 123 1.53 -1.55 -11.96
CA TYR A 123 0.86 -1.57 -10.66
C TYR A 123 0.42 -0.17 -10.22
N SER A 124 -0.76 -0.08 -9.59
CA SER A 124 -1.20 1.16 -8.93
C SER A 124 -0.31 1.46 -7.71
N PRO A 125 -0.25 2.72 -7.23
CA PRO A 125 0.56 3.03 -6.07
C PRO A 125 0.15 2.29 -4.79
N MET A 126 -1.14 2.03 -4.59
CA MET A 126 -1.60 1.23 -3.45
C MET A 126 -1.22 -0.24 -3.59
N ALA A 127 -1.25 -0.78 -4.82
CA ALA A 127 -0.72 -2.11 -5.07
C ALA A 127 0.79 -2.18 -4.77
N GLN A 128 1.57 -1.18 -5.18
CA GLN A 128 2.99 -1.10 -4.84
C GLN A 128 3.23 -1.01 -3.32
N LEU A 129 2.43 -0.22 -2.60
CA LEU A 129 2.50 -0.14 -1.15
C LEU A 129 2.24 -1.53 -0.55
N PHE A 130 1.15 -2.19 -0.95
CA PHE A 130 0.81 -3.52 -0.45
C PHE A 130 1.92 -4.55 -0.70
N HIS A 131 2.57 -4.51 -1.87
CA HIS A 131 3.74 -5.36 -2.15
C HIS A 131 4.86 -5.13 -1.14
N ARG A 132 5.21 -3.86 -0.87
CA ARG A 132 6.28 -3.52 0.07
C ARG A 132 5.91 -3.90 1.51
N LEU A 133 4.65 -3.74 1.89
CA LEU A 133 4.19 -4.13 3.24
C LEU A 133 4.38 -5.63 3.47
N ILE A 134 4.13 -6.47 2.47
CA ILE A 134 4.25 -7.93 2.64
C ILE A 134 5.67 -8.45 2.36
N LEU A 135 6.29 -8.02 1.25
CA LEU A 135 7.52 -8.64 0.73
C LEU A 135 8.81 -8.12 1.38
N ASN A 136 8.81 -6.92 1.98
CA ASN A 136 10.02 -6.37 2.59
C ASN A 136 10.27 -6.90 4.01
N HIS A 137 9.41 -7.77 4.54
CA HIS A 137 9.38 -8.16 5.94
C HIS A 137 9.52 -9.68 6.08
N TYR A 138 10.71 -10.12 6.47
CA TYR A 138 11.06 -11.54 6.51
C TYR A 138 10.29 -12.31 7.58
N HIS A 139 10.21 -11.78 8.81
CA HIS A 139 9.54 -12.46 9.92
C HIS A 139 8.03 -12.53 9.70
N LEU A 140 7.45 -11.50 9.06
CA LEU A 140 6.06 -11.51 8.60
C LEU A 140 5.83 -12.63 7.58
N GLY A 141 6.71 -12.73 6.59
CA GLY A 141 6.69 -13.83 5.62
C GLY A 141 6.77 -15.20 6.28
N LYS A 142 7.72 -15.38 7.21
CA LYS A 142 7.89 -16.63 7.99
C LYS A 142 6.63 -16.95 8.81
N ALA A 143 6.02 -15.95 9.47
CA ALA A 143 4.80 -16.13 10.25
C ALA A 143 3.59 -16.53 9.37
N LEU A 144 3.46 -15.90 8.20
CA LEU A 144 2.47 -16.27 7.19
C LEU A 144 2.66 -17.71 6.72
N LEU A 145 3.90 -18.11 6.44
CA LEU A 145 4.23 -19.49 6.06
C LEU A 145 3.90 -20.48 7.18
N LYS A 146 4.33 -20.20 8.43
CA LYS A 146 4.01 -21.05 9.60
C LYS A 146 2.50 -21.25 9.74
N ARG A 147 1.72 -20.19 9.59
CA ARG A 147 0.24 -20.27 9.59
C ARG A 147 -0.30 -21.08 8.42
N GLN A 148 0.32 -20.94 7.24
CA GLN A 148 -0.04 -21.65 6.02
C GLN A 148 0.30 -23.14 6.06
N ILE A 149 1.27 -23.59 6.85
CA ILE A 149 1.61 -25.02 6.97
C ILE A 149 1.06 -25.66 8.26
N LYS A 150 0.52 -24.86 9.19
CA LYS A 150 -0.06 -25.36 10.44
C LYS A 150 -1.15 -26.40 10.15
N GLY A 151 -1.02 -27.57 10.79
CA GLY A 151 -1.94 -28.70 10.63
C GLY A 151 -1.79 -29.47 9.32
N ILE A 152 -0.73 -29.20 8.54
CA ILE A 152 -0.34 -29.98 7.37
C ILE A 152 0.92 -30.75 7.74
N GLU A 153 0.78 -32.00 8.12
CA GLU A 153 1.89 -32.93 8.27
C GLU A 153 2.03 -33.71 6.96
N HIS A 154 3.10 -33.47 6.21
CA HIS A 154 3.54 -34.41 5.18
C HIS A 154 4.80 -35.09 5.73
N PRO A 155 4.72 -36.35 6.19
CA PRO A 155 5.93 -37.08 6.55
C PRO A 155 6.81 -37.16 5.30
N VAL A 156 8.07 -36.72 5.43
CA VAL A 156 9.08 -36.86 4.38
C VAL A 156 9.29 -38.36 4.19
N GLN A 157 8.79 -38.90 3.08
CA GLN A 157 9.01 -40.30 2.74
C GLN A 157 10.49 -40.45 2.36
N ALA A 158 11.27 -41.12 3.21
CA ALA A 158 12.72 -41.27 3.04
C ALA A 158 13.11 -41.93 1.70
N ASP A 159 12.20 -42.75 1.15
CA ASP A 159 12.43 -43.54 -0.06
C ASP A 159 11.92 -42.86 -1.36
N GLN A 160 11.41 -41.62 -1.27
CA GLN A 160 10.88 -40.88 -2.42
C GLN A 160 11.54 -39.51 -2.58
N THR A 161 11.62 -39.02 -3.83
CA THR A 161 12.06 -37.65 -4.09
C THR A 161 11.02 -36.67 -3.57
N THR A 162 11.30 -36.06 -2.41
CA THR A 162 10.37 -35.14 -1.73
C THR A 162 10.51 -33.69 -2.17
N ALA A 163 11.66 -33.30 -2.74
CA ALA A 163 11.91 -31.97 -3.25
C ALA A 163 12.89 -31.98 -4.43
N VAL A 164 12.67 -31.07 -5.40
CA VAL A 164 13.56 -30.85 -6.54
C VAL A 164 13.98 -29.38 -6.53
N LEU A 165 15.28 -29.14 -6.54
CA LEU A 165 15.86 -27.79 -6.55
C LEU A 165 16.37 -27.47 -7.95
N ILE A 166 15.75 -26.48 -8.59
CA ILE A 166 16.07 -26.07 -9.96
C ILE A 166 16.86 -24.77 -9.88
N THR A 167 18.08 -24.79 -10.41
CA THR A 167 18.99 -23.64 -10.45
C THR A 167 19.55 -23.42 -11.85
N GLY A 168 20.01 -22.21 -12.13
CA GLY A 168 20.58 -21.84 -13.43
C GLY A 168 20.78 -20.33 -13.57
N LEU A 169 21.54 -19.93 -14.59
CA LEU A 169 21.75 -18.53 -14.92
C LEU A 169 20.44 -17.84 -15.33
N ALA A 170 20.43 -16.50 -15.26
CA ALA A 170 19.33 -15.72 -15.79
C ALA A 170 19.08 -16.09 -17.26
N ARG A 171 17.81 -16.36 -17.61
CA ARG A 171 17.37 -16.81 -18.94
C ARG A 171 17.82 -18.22 -19.36
N ALA A 172 18.32 -19.07 -18.46
CA ALA A 172 18.63 -20.48 -18.74
C ALA A 172 17.39 -21.39 -18.89
N GLY A 173 16.17 -20.84 -18.97
CA GLY A 173 14.93 -21.62 -19.08
C GLY A 173 14.47 -22.29 -17.78
N THR A 174 15.04 -21.95 -16.61
CA THR A 174 14.66 -22.54 -15.31
C THR A 174 13.17 -22.39 -15.00
N THR A 175 12.57 -21.23 -15.31
CA THR A 175 11.13 -21.01 -15.13
C THR A 175 10.27 -21.94 -16.00
N ALA A 176 10.68 -22.19 -17.25
CA ALA A 176 9.97 -23.09 -18.14
C ALA A 176 10.05 -24.54 -17.64
N LEU A 177 11.23 -24.96 -17.16
CA LEU A 177 11.42 -26.28 -16.53
C LEU A 177 10.58 -26.44 -15.26
N THR A 178 10.58 -25.45 -14.37
CA THR A 178 9.77 -25.47 -13.13
C THR A 178 8.28 -25.60 -13.44
N ARG A 179 7.78 -24.86 -14.44
CA ARG A 179 6.37 -24.95 -14.88
C ARG A 179 6.07 -26.32 -15.46
N ALA A 180 6.89 -26.83 -16.37
CA ALA A 180 6.70 -28.14 -16.98
C ALA A 180 6.75 -29.30 -15.97
N LEU A 181 7.49 -29.16 -14.87
CA LEU A 181 7.47 -30.14 -13.76
C LEU A 181 6.22 -29.98 -12.88
N THR A 182 5.78 -28.75 -12.64
CA THR A 182 4.55 -28.46 -11.88
C THR A 182 3.30 -28.96 -12.62
N ASP A 183 3.21 -28.72 -13.92
CA ASP A 183 2.07 -29.10 -14.76
C ASP A 183 1.92 -30.62 -14.93
N ARG A 184 3.02 -31.37 -14.84
CA ARG A 184 2.99 -32.85 -14.89
C ARG A 184 2.39 -33.48 -13.63
N GLY A 185 2.23 -32.73 -12.54
CA GLY A 185 1.59 -33.19 -11.30
C GLY A 185 2.46 -33.77 -10.17
N PRO A 186 3.70 -34.26 -10.34
CA PRO A 186 4.46 -34.83 -9.22
C PRO A 186 5.03 -33.77 -8.27
N PHE A 187 5.12 -32.51 -8.70
CA PHE A 187 5.68 -31.42 -7.91
C PHE A 187 4.77 -30.20 -7.90
N ALA A 188 4.84 -29.41 -6.84
CA ALA A 188 4.21 -28.10 -6.74
C ALA A 188 5.27 -27.02 -6.54
N SER A 189 5.09 -25.86 -7.17
CA SER A 189 5.96 -24.69 -7.00
C SER A 189 5.15 -23.48 -6.53
N LEU A 190 5.83 -22.47 -5.98
CA LEU A 190 5.21 -21.20 -5.63
C LEU A 190 4.75 -20.47 -6.90
N ASP A 191 3.45 -20.24 -7.02
CA ASP A 191 2.88 -19.52 -8.15
C ASP A 191 2.90 -18.00 -7.91
N TYR A 192 3.57 -17.28 -8.82
CA TYR A 192 3.64 -15.81 -8.86
C TYR A 192 2.28 -15.14 -8.91
N SER A 193 1.24 -15.84 -9.37
CA SER A 193 -0.14 -15.33 -9.36
C SER A 193 -0.63 -14.98 -7.95
N ASN A 194 -0.02 -15.56 -6.90
CA ASN A 194 -0.31 -15.27 -5.50
C ASN A 194 0.44 -14.06 -4.94
N MET A 195 1.20 -13.31 -5.76
CA MET A 195 1.82 -12.08 -5.29
C MET A 195 0.78 -11.03 -4.85
N PRO A 196 1.05 -10.27 -3.78
CA PRO A 196 2.29 -10.29 -2.99
C PRO A 196 2.32 -11.32 -1.85
N VAL A 197 1.24 -12.07 -1.61
CA VAL A 197 1.08 -13.00 -0.47
C VAL A 197 1.49 -14.43 -0.86
N LEU A 198 2.75 -14.59 -1.28
CA LEU A 198 3.29 -15.87 -1.77
C LEU A 198 3.34 -16.97 -0.71
N LEU A 199 3.56 -16.59 0.55
CA LEU A 199 3.78 -17.52 1.65
C LEU A 199 2.48 -17.94 2.38
N ALA A 200 1.33 -17.37 2.00
CA ALA A 200 0.02 -17.76 2.54
C ALA A 200 -1.08 -17.74 1.46
N PRO A 201 -0.96 -18.56 0.39
CA PRO A 201 -1.91 -18.57 -0.72
C PRO A 201 -3.34 -18.95 -0.30
N ARG A 202 -3.53 -19.76 0.76
CA ARG A 202 -4.90 -20.07 1.28
C ARG A 202 -5.55 -18.85 1.93
N LEU A 203 -4.76 -17.95 2.52
CA LEU A 203 -5.27 -16.70 3.05
C LEU A 203 -5.61 -15.75 1.89
N TRP A 204 -4.74 -15.68 0.89
CA TRP A 204 -4.89 -14.79 -0.25
C TRP A 204 -6.08 -15.17 -1.14
N SER A 205 -6.31 -16.46 -1.36
CA SER A 205 -7.40 -16.98 -2.20
C SER A 205 -8.80 -16.57 -1.74
N LYS A 206 -8.96 -16.21 -0.46
CA LYS A 206 -10.21 -15.68 0.10
C LYS A 206 -10.51 -14.25 -0.37
N PHE A 207 -9.48 -13.46 -0.62
CA PHE A 207 -9.60 -12.06 -1.03
C PHE A 207 -9.44 -11.89 -2.54
N TYR A 208 -8.59 -12.71 -3.15
CA TYR A 208 -8.27 -12.63 -4.57
C TYR A 208 -8.12 -14.03 -5.15
N LYS A 209 -8.91 -14.35 -6.18
CA LYS A 209 -8.72 -15.55 -6.98
C LYS A 209 -7.78 -15.23 -8.14
N PRO A 210 -6.52 -15.71 -8.11
CA PRO A 210 -5.62 -15.49 -9.23
C PRO A 210 -6.20 -16.10 -10.51
N LYS A 211 -6.33 -15.26 -11.54
CA LYS A 211 -6.66 -15.74 -12.88
C LYS A 211 -5.39 -16.26 -13.53
N LYS A 212 -5.40 -17.50 -14.03
CA LYS A 212 -4.39 -18.00 -14.96
C LYS A 212 -4.50 -17.17 -16.25
N LYS A 213 -3.74 -16.07 -16.31
CA LYS A 213 -3.62 -15.27 -17.53
C LYS A 213 -2.42 -15.82 -18.28
N GLU A 214 -2.54 -15.99 -19.59
CA GLU A 214 -1.38 -16.30 -20.43
C GLU A 214 -0.32 -15.22 -20.21
N ASP A 215 0.87 -15.66 -19.81
CA ASP A 215 2.00 -14.77 -19.63
C ASP A 215 2.37 -14.21 -21.00
N LYS A 216 2.25 -12.89 -21.16
CA LYS A 216 2.90 -12.22 -22.28
C LYS A 216 4.39 -12.46 -22.15
N GLU A 217 4.97 -13.14 -23.13
CA GLU A 217 6.42 -13.29 -23.23
C GLU A 217 7.07 -11.91 -23.13
N ARG A 218 8.05 -11.79 -22.23
CA ARG A 218 8.89 -10.60 -22.17
C ARG A 218 9.90 -10.73 -23.30
N ALA A 219 9.57 -10.16 -24.46
CA ALA A 219 10.54 -9.86 -25.51
C ALA A 219 11.56 -8.81 -25.00
#